data_AF-A0A948CC28-F1
#
_entry.id   AF-A0A948CC28-F1
#
_cell.length_a   1.000
_cell.length_b   1.000
_cell.length_c   1.000
_cell.angle_alpha   90.00
_cell.angle_beta   90.00
_cell.angle_gamma   90.00
#
_symmetry.space_group_name_H-M   'P 1'
#
loop_
_entity.id
_entity.type
_entity.pdbx_description
1 polymer ?
#
loop_
_entity_poly.entity_id
_entity_poly.type
_entity_poly.pdbx_seq_one_letter_code
_entity_poly.pdbx_strand_id
1 'polypeptide(L)'
;PNIYGDGTVLRSVYSLRGLIRPGNSGGPIVTTQGDVAGVIFAASVTDSDTGYALTWEQVSDAAADGTASSQQVSTQDCAAG
;
A
#
# COMPACT_ATOMS: atom_id res chain seq x y z
N PRO A 1 8.83 -2.53 11.38
CA PRO A 1 8.63 -1.09 11.64
C PRO A 1 7.37 -0.60 10.93
N ASN A 2 6.55 0.19 11.64
CA ASN A 2 5.56 1.05 10.98
C ASN A 2 6.28 2.10 10.11
N ILE A 3 5.54 2.98 9.43
CA ILE A 3 6.17 4.01 8.59
C ILE A 3 6.92 5.09 9.39
N TYR A 4 6.81 5.06 10.73
CA TYR A 4 7.46 5.97 11.68
C TYR A 4 8.66 5.32 12.40
N GLY A 5 9.03 4.10 12.03
CA GLY A 5 10.19 3.41 12.59
C GLY A 5 9.92 2.56 13.84
N ASP A 6 8.69 2.53 14.38
CA ASP A 6 8.38 1.77 15.59
C ASP A 6 7.94 0.32 15.30
N GLY A 7 8.39 -0.62 16.14
CA GLY A 7 7.95 -2.03 16.16
C GLY A 7 8.36 -2.89 14.96
N THR A 8 7.82 -4.12 14.86
CA THR A 8 7.95 -5.01 13.70
C THR A 8 6.57 -5.20 13.09
N VAL A 9 6.41 -4.86 11.80
CA VAL A 9 5.14 -5.05 11.08
C VAL A 9 5.41 -6.11 10.02
N LEU A 10 4.81 -7.27 10.19
CA LEU A 10 4.73 -8.27 9.12
C LEU A 10 3.73 -7.74 8.09
N ARG A 11 4.20 -7.50 6.86
CA ARG A 11 3.34 -7.13 5.74
C ARG A 11 3.38 -8.25 4.72
N SER A 12 2.23 -8.81 4.41
CA SER A 12 2.08 -9.63 3.22
C SER A 12 2.13 -8.70 2.01
N VAL A 13 3.12 -8.91 1.13
CA VAL A 13 3.36 -8.05 -0.03
C VAL A 13 3.55 -8.87 -1.29
N TYR A 14 3.08 -8.33 -2.42
CA TYR A 14 3.47 -8.78 -3.74
C TYR A 14 4.70 -8.01 -4.21
N SER A 15 5.64 -8.73 -4.84
CA SER A 15 6.62 -8.13 -5.74
C SER A 15 6.03 -8.17 -7.15
N LEU A 16 5.98 -7.01 -7.79
CA LEU A 16 5.35 -6.81 -9.09
C LEU A 16 6.41 -6.47 -10.11
N ARG A 17 6.39 -7.13 -11.26
CA ARG A 17 7.18 -6.69 -12.41
C ARG A 17 6.42 -5.62 -13.17
N GLY A 18 6.93 -4.39 -13.15
CA GLY A 18 6.36 -3.26 -13.86
C GLY A 18 6.98 -1.93 -13.43
N LEU A 19 6.80 -0.92 -14.28
CA LEU A 19 7.29 0.43 -14.02
C LEU A 19 6.36 1.17 -13.04
N ILE A 20 6.76 1.25 -11.77
CA ILE A 20 6.08 2.04 -10.73
C ILE A 20 6.75 3.40 -10.57
N ARG A 21 5.95 4.47 -10.58
CA ARG A 21 6.43 5.86 -10.50
C ARG A 21 5.78 6.61 -9.33
N PRO A 22 6.41 7.72 -8.86
CA PRO A 22 5.75 8.64 -7.94
C PRO A 22 4.36 9.02 -8.43
N GLY A 23 3.39 8.98 -7.51
CA GLY A 23 1.97 9.16 -7.82
C GLY A 23 1.19 7.87 -8.08
N ASN A 24 1.84 6.71 -8.20
CA ASN A 24 1.14 5.42 -8.25
C ASN A 24 0.77 4.88 -6.86
N SER A 25 1.42 5.36 -5.79
CA SER A 25 1.13 4.95 -4.41
C SER A 25 -0.35 5.17 -4.07
N GLY A 26 -0.99 4.15 -3.49
CA GLY A 26 -2.43 4.12 -3.21
C GLY A 26 -3.29 3.60 -4.37
N GLY A 27 -2.72 3.41 -5.56
CA GLY A 27 -3.43 2.85 -6.71
C GLY A 27 -3.69 1.34 -6.57
N PRO A 28 -4.83 0.84 -7.09
CA PRO A 28 -5.16 -0.58 -7.01
C PRO A 28 -4.39 -1.40 -8.05
N ILE A 29 -4.05 -2.63 -7.68
CA ILE A 29 -3.72 -3.71 -8.61
C ILE A 29 -5.00 -4.46 -8.91
N VAL A 30 -5.35 -4.61 -10.19
CA VAL A 30 -6.58 -5.27 -10.62
C VAL A 30 -6.30 -6.60 -11.31
N THR A 31 -7.12 -7.61 -11.04
CA THR A 31 -7.09 -8.90 -11.73
C THR A 31 -7.67 -8.77 -13.14
N THR A 32 -7.51 -9.81 -13.97
CA THR A 32 -8.13 -9.87 -15.30
C THR A 32 -9.66 -9.87 -15.27
N GLN A 33 -10.26 -10.09 -14.11
CA GLN A 33 -11.70 -10.08 -13.87
C GLN A 33 -12.19 -8.72 -13.34
N GLY A 34 -11.27 -7.79 -13.06
CA GLY A 34 -11.58 -6.46 -12.53
C GLY A 34 -11.61 -6.36 -11.01
N ASP A 35 -11.26 -7.43 -10.29
CA ASP A 35 -11.20 -7.43 -8.83
C ASP A 35 -9.91 -6.75 -8.33
N VAL A 36 -9.96 -6.11 -7.15
CA VAL A 36 -8.76 -5.54 -6.52
C VAL A 36 -7.95 -6.63 -5.84
N ALA A 37 -6.74 -6.88 -6.34
CA ALA A 37 -5.80 -7.84 -5.78
C ALA A 37 -4.89 -7.22 -4.70
N GLY A 38 -4.69 -5.90 -4.72
CA GLY A 38 -3.81 -5.22 -3.79
C GLY A 38 -3.68 -3.73 -4.05
N VAL A 39 -2.81 -3.06 -3.27
CA VAL A 39 -2.61 -1.61 -3.33
C VAL A 39 -1.11 -1.29 -3.34
N ILE A 40 -0.67 -0.49 -4.33
CA ILE A 40 0.73 -0.09 -4.49
C ILE A 40 1.19 0.78 -3.32
N PHE A 41 2.35 0.47 -2.73
CA PHE A 41 2.92 1.27 -1.64
C PHE A 41 4.39 1.67 -1.85
N ALA A 42 5.15 0.96 -2.68
CA ALA A 42 6.56 1.27 -2.91
C ALA A 42 7.04 0.83 -4.30
N ALA A 43 8.12 1.46 -4.75
CA ALA A 43 8.95 1.00 -5.87
C ALA A 43 10.30 0.52 -5.33
N SER A 44 10.94 -0.41 -6.02
CA SER A 44 12.30 -0.83 -5.68
C SER A 44 13.29 0.30 -5.98
N VAL A 45 14.28 0.46 -5.08
CA VAL A 45 15.38 1.42 -5.24
C VAL A 45 16.55 0.85 -6.05
N THR A 46 16.57 -0.47 -6.25
CA THR A 46 17.66 -1.17 -6.96
C THR A 46 17.23 -1.78 -8.29
N ASP A 47 15.93 -1.87 -8.55
CA ASP A 47 15.36 -2.42 -9.78
C ASP A 47 14.19 -1.56 -10.26
N SER A 48 14.38 -0.87 -11.38
CA SER A 48 13.37 0.04 -11.94
C SER A 48 12.11 -0.66 -12.44
N ASP A 49 12.18 -1.98 -12.66
CA ASP A 49 11.07 -2.79 -13.14
C ASP A 49 10.38 -3.56 -11.99
N THR A 50 10.71 -3.25 -10.73
CA THR A 50 10.10 -3.90 -9.57
C THR A 50 9.32 -2.90 -8.70
N GLY A 51 8.06 -3.24 -8.44
CA GLY A 51 7.15 -2.54 -7.54
C GLY A 51 6.68 -3.43 -6.39
N TYR A 52 6.11 -2.82 -5.35
CA TYR A 52 5.53 -3.52 -4.22
C TYR A 52 4.10 -3.08 -3.94
N ALA A 53 3.24 -4.07 -3.69
CA ALA A 53 1.86 -3.85 -3.28
C ALA A 53 1.53 -4.63 -2.01
N LEU A 54 0.69 -4.05 -1.15
CA LEU A 54 0.03 -4.76 -0.07
C LEU A 54 -1.04 -5.67 -0.69
N THR A 55 -1.19 -6.89 -0.19
CA THR A 55 -2.26 -7.78 -0.65
C THR A 55 -3.63 -7.26 -0.20
N TRP A 56 -4.70 -7.66 -0.88
CA TRP A 56 -6.05 -7.29 -0.49
C TRP A 56 -6.37 -7.68 0.96
N GLU A 57 -5.96 -8.87 1.40
CA GLU A 57 -6.17 -9.34 2.79
C GLU A 57 -5.48 -8.44 3.82
N GLN A 58 -4.41 -7.75 3.44
CA GLN A 58 -3.68 -6.84 4.32
C GLN A 58 -4.39 -5.48 4.48
N VAL A 59 -5.27 -5.10 3.55
CA VAL A 59 -5.90 -3.77 3.49
C VAL A 59 -7.43 -3.79 3.57
N SER A 60 -8.07 -4.95 3.44
CA SER A 60 -9.52 -5.09 3.38
C SER A 60 -10.24 -4.54 4.62
N ASP A 61 -9.70 -4.82 5.80
CA ASP A 61 -10.31 -4.40 7.07
C ASP A 61 -10.23 -2.87 7.21
N ALA A 62 -9.06 -2.29 6.93
CA ALA A 62 -8.87 -0.85 6.94
C ALA A 62 -9.74 -0.14 5.88
N ALA A 63 -9.93 -0.76 4.70
CA ALA A 63 -10.81 -0.24 3.67
C ALA A 63 -12.28 -0.27 4.13
N ALA A 64 -12.73 -1.38 4.74
CA ALA A 64 -14.09 -1.49 5.27
C ALA A 64 -14.36 -0.46 6.37
N ASP A 65 -13.45 -0.34 7.35
CA ASP A 65 -13.53 0.66 8.43
C ASP A 65 -13.57 2.08 7.85
N GLY A 66 -12.73 2.37 6.87
CA GLY A 66 -12.67 3.66 6.19
C GLY A 66 -13.99 4.02 5.50
N THR A 67 -14.66 3.07 4.85
CA THR A 67 -15.95 3.31 4.18
C THR A 67 -17.10 3.56 5.16
N ALA A 68 -17.03 3.00 6.38
CA ALA A 68 -18.02 3.19 7.42
C ALA A 68 -17.75 4.44 8.29
N SER A 69 -16.54 5.00 8.22
CA SER A 69 -16.14 6.14 9.04
C SER A 69 -16.70 7.47 8.53
N SER A 70 -17.32 8.22 9.44
CA SER A 70 -17.76 9.61 9.22
C SER A 70 -17.00 10.62 10.07
N GLN A 71 -16.07 10.15 10.91
CA GLN A 71 -15.31 10.99 11.82
C GLN A 71 -13.93 11.31 11.23
N GLN A 72 -13.49 12.54 11.41
CA GLN A 72 -12.15 12.95 11.05
C GLN A 72 -11.12 12.28 11.98
N VAL A 73 -10.02 11.83 11.39
CA VAL A 73 -8.85 11.30 12.10
C VAL A 73 -7.60 12.10 11.74
N SER A 74 -6.60 12.08 12.63
CA SER A 74 -5.29 12.69 12.36
C SER A 74 -4.51 11.89 11.31
N THR A 75 -3.80 12.58 10.42
CA THR A 75 -2.80 11.97 9.51
C THR A 75 -1.46 11.71 10.20
N GLN A 76 -1.33 12.12 11.47
CA GLN A 76 -0.10 12.11 12.25
C GLN A 76 1.00 12.98 11.63
N ASP A 77 2.24 12.80 12.08
CA ASP A 77 3.41 13.56 11.66
C ASP A 77 3.81 13.27 10.20
N CYS A 78 4.58 14.18 9.62
CA CYS A 78 5.19 13.97 8.31
C CYS A 78 6.16 12.78 8.34
N ALA A 79 6.20 12.00 7.26
CA ALA A 79 7.20 10.97 7.08
C ALA A 79 8.62 11.57 7.12
N ALA A 80 9.57 10.85 7.73
CA ALA A 80 10.98 11.24 7.69
C ALA A 80 11.51 11.20 6.25
N GLY A 81 12.18 12.27 5.83
CA GLY A 81 12.78 12.41 4.51
C GLY A 81 14.12 11.72 4.35
#